data_AF-A0AAU2V7X3-F1
#
_entry.id   AF-A0AAU2V7X3-F1
#
_cell.length_a   1.000
_cell.length_b   1.000
_cell.length_c   1.000
_cell.angle_alpha   90.00
_cell.angle_beta   90.00
_cell.angle_gamma   90.00
#
_symmetry.space_group_name_H-M   'P 1'
#
loop_
_entity.id
_entity.type
_entity.pdbx_description
1 polymer ?
#
loop_
_entity_poly.entity_id
_entity_poly.type
_entity_poly.pdbx_seq_one_letter_code
_entity_poly.pdbx_strand_id
1 'polypeptide(L)'
;MGRLRDGWGRFRDRRMGTKYPDLGVTALPAWQVKAALLALNGTGVPFRVRDAFGGEKADLVAEWKVVLPGDGDFANGAPVERSMKSRMRLAVAAREVHVLDEVREVGLVGDPPRPGLSRRSSRGPYIGRQWTYEKGPDGRRHWVVVYDARDMRDPLRNTVLKAGWTWRGVLRL
;
A
#
# COMPACT_ATOMS: atom_id res chain seq x y z
N MET A 1 38.21 -9.84 -6.40
CA MET A 1 37.86 -9.21 -7.69
C MET A 1 36.54 -8.46 -7.50
N GLY A 2 36.62 -7.13 -7.33
CA GLY A 2 35.53 -6.28 -6.87
C GLY A 2 34.40 -6.16 -7.88
N ARG A 3 33.20 -6.57 -7.48
CA ARG A 3 32.01 -6.58 -8.33
C ARG A 3 31.42 -5.17 -8.37
N LEU A 4 31.81 -4.37 -9.37
CA LEU A 4 31.15 -3.11 -9.74
C LEU A 4 29.69 -3.38 -10.11
N ARG A 5 28.77 -3.36 -9.14
CA ARG A 5 27.33 -3.52 -9.40
C ARG A 5 26.46 -2.67 -8.46
N ASP A 6 26.95 -1.51 -8.04
CA ASP A 6 26.49 -0.97 -6.75
C ASP A 6 25.67 0.32 -6.83
N GLY A 7 25.66 1.00 -7.99
CA GLY A 7 24.91 2.27 -8.18
C GLY A 7 23.49 2.08 -8.73
N TRP A 8 23.37 1.40 -9.86
CA TRP A 8 22.10 1.25 -10.60
C TRP A 8 21.07 0.37 -9.88
N GLY A 9 21.52 -0.69 -9.19
CA GLY A 9 20.65 -1.58 -8.42
C GLY A 9 19.97 -0.86 -7.25
N ARG A 10 20.76 -0.15 -6.44
CA ARG A 10 20.25 0.64 -5.30
C ARG A 10 19.34 1.79 -5.74
N PHE A 11 19.62 2.42 -6.87
CA PHE A 11 18.77 3.46 -7.43
C PHE A 11 17.40 2.92 -7.86
N ARG A 12 17.37 1.76 -8.54
CA ARG A 12 16.13 1.07 -8.90
C ARG A 12 15.35 0.63 -7.65
N ASP A 13 16.05 0.12 -6.65
CA ASP A 13 15.45 -0.28 -5.37
C ASP A 13 14.82 0.90 -4.63
N ARG A 14 15.48 2.06 -4.64
CA ARG A 14 14.93 3.30 -4.07
C ARG A 14 13.64 3.72 -4.77
N ARG A 15 13.59 3.67 -6.11
CA ARG A 15 12.38 3.99 -6.90
C ARG A 15 11.27 2.96 -6.69
N MET A 16 11.62 1.70 -6.46
CA MET A 16 10.65 0.63 -6.19
C MET A 16 10.15 0.61 -4.74
N GLY A 17 10.70 1.46 -3.87
CA GLY A 17 10.35 1.48 -2.45
C GLY A 17 10.87 0.25 -1.69
N THR A 18 11.89 -0.43 -2.20
CA THR A 18 12.55 -1.55 -1.53
C THR A 18 13.19 -1.07 -0.22
N LYS A 19 13.04 -1.86 0.85
CA LYS A 19 13.67 -1.64 2.16
C LYS A 19 14.22 -2.95 2.71
N TYR A 20 15.36 -2.85 3.38
CA TYR A 20 16.06 -3.99 3.99
C TYR A 20 15.86 -3.96 5.51
N PRO A 21 15.85 -5.13 6.17
CA PRO A 21 15.80 -5.18 7.62
C PRO A 21 17.08 -4.57 8.21
N ASP A 22 17.01 -4.13 9.47
CA ASP A 22 18.18 -3.63 10.19
C ASP A 22 19.23 -4.73 10.35
N LEU A 23 20.51 -4.32 10.45
CA LEU A 23 21.60 -5.26 10.67
C LEU A 23 21.42 -5.98 12.01
N GLY A 24 21.60 -7.31 12.00
CA GLY A 24 21.48 -8.15 13.20
C GLY A 24 20.06 -8.66 13.49
N VAL A 25 19.05 -8.29 12.70
CA VAL A 25 17.71 -8.91 12.81
C VAL A 25 17.73 -10.32 12.23
N THR A 26 17.55 -11.33 13.07
CA THR A 26 17.41 -12.73 12.63
C THR A 26 16.09 -12.93 11.89
N ALA A 27 16.16 -13.42 10.66
CA ALA A 27 14.95 -13.64 9.87
C ALA A 27 14.09 -14.76 10.46
N LEU A 28 12.81 -14.45 10.67
CA LEU A 28 11.80 -15.40 11.12
C LEU A 28 11.47 -16.43 10.00
N PRO A 29 10.96 -17.62 10.34
CA PRO A 29 10.42 -18.54 9.35
C PRO A 29 9.21 -17.93 8.63
N ALA A 30 9.01 -18.31 7.36
CA ALA A 30 8.00 -17.72 6.47
C ALA A 30 6.58 -17.71 7.06
N TRP A 31 6.18 -18.77 7.75
CA TRP A 31 4.86 -18.87 8.36
C TRP A 31 4.66 -17.85 9.49
N GLN A 32 5.71 -17.48 10.24
CA GLN A 32 5.65 -16.43 11.26
C GLN A 32 5.52 -15.05 10.63
N VAL A 33 6.20 -14.80 9.51
CA VAL A 33 6.02 -13.55 8.74
C VAL A 33 4.57 -13.43 8.26
N LYS A 34 4.02 -14.51 7.71
CA LYS A 34 2.63 -14.57 7.27
C LYS A 34 1.66 -14.29 8.42
N ALA A 35 1.86 -14.96 9.56
CA ALA A 35 1.04 -14.76 10.75
C ALA A 35 1.12 -13.32 11.29
N ALA A 36 2.31 -12.73 11.34
CA ALA A 36 2.52 -11.36 11.78
C ALA A 36 1.81 -10.34 10.87
N LEU A 37 1.83 -10.56 9.55
CA LEU A 37 1.10 -9.73 8.59
C LEU A 37 -0.42 -9.84 8.77
N LEU A 38 -0.95 -11.05 8.99
CA LEU A 38 -2.38 -11.27 9.26
C LEU A 38 -2.83 -10.65 10.60
N ALA A 39 -1.95 -10.64 11.60
CA ALA A 39 -2.23 -10.05 12.91
C ALA A 39 -2.47 -8.53 12.88
N LEU A 40 -2.04 -7.84 11.80
CA LEU A 40 -2.30 -6.41 11.63
C LEU A 40 -3.80 -6.07 11.64
N ASN A 41 -4.67 -6.99 11.21
CA ASN A 41 -6.12 -6.78 11.23
C ASN A 41 -6.70 -6.38 12.60
N GLY A 42 -6.04 -6.79 13.70
CA GLY A 42 -6.50 -6.50 15.07
C GLY A 42 -5.95 -5.18 15.66
N THR A 43 -5.20 -4.39 14.90
CA THR A 43 -4.44 -3.24 15.42
C THR A 43 -5.11 -1.88 15.19
N GLY A 44 -6.35 -1.87 14.71
CA GLY A 44 -7.08 -0.63 14.39
C GLY A 44 -6.60 0.05 13.10
N VAL A 45 -5.82 -0.65 12.27
CA VAL A 45 -5.42 -0.16 10.95
C VAL A 45 -6.62 0.01 10.01
N PRO A 46 -6.59 0.95 9.04
CA PRO A 46 -7.74 1.25 8.18
C PRO A 46 -7.94 0.23 7.04
N PHE A 47 -7.15 -0.85 7.02
CA PHE A 47 -7.12 -1.83 5.93
C PHE A 47 -7.24 -3.25 6.48
N ARG A 48 -7.51 -4.21 5.59
CA ARG A 48 -7.59 -5.63 5.92
C ARG A 48 -6.51 -6.42 5.20
N VAL A 49 -5.83 -7.31 5.91
CA VAL A 49 -4.94 -8.34 5.34
C VAL A 49 -5.67 -9.67 5.29
N ARG A 50 -5.57 -10.38 4.18
CA ARG A 50 -6.14 -11.71 4.00
C ARG A 50 -5.21 -12.61 3.21
N ASP A 51 -5.45 -13.92 3.28
CA ASP A 51 -4.91 -14.85 2.30
C ASP A 51 -5.33 -14.46 0.88
N ALA A 52 -4.39 -14.66 -0.05
CA ALA A 52 -4.67 -14.47 -1.46
C ALA A 52 -5.64 -15.54 -1.97
N PHE A 53 -6.57 -15.13 -2.82
CA PHE A 53 -7.45 -16.04 -3.54
C PHE A 53 -6.72 -16.64 -4.75
N GLY A 54 -7.25 -17.76 -5.26
CA GLY A 54 -6.77 -18.37 -6.49
C GLY A 54 -6.72 -17.36 -7.64
N GLY A 55 -5.56 -17.24 -8.29
CA GLY A 55 -5.35 -16.33 -9.42
C GLY A 55 -4.70 -14.97 -9.08
N GLU A 56 -4.57 -14.61 -7.79
CA GLU A 56 -3.95 -13.33 -7.41
C GLU A 56 -2.40 -13.33 -7.51
N LYS A 57 -1.80 -14.53 -7.66
CA LYS A 57 -0.33 -14.77 -7.75
C LYS A 57 0.45 -14.23 -6.54
N ALA A 58 -0.17 -14.28 -5.36
CA ALA A 58 0.37 -13.80 -4.11
C ALA A 58 0.08 -14.83 -3.00
N ASP A 59 0.71 -14.67 -1.84
CA ASP A 59 0.40 -15.43 -0.63
C ASP A 59 -0.61 -14.68 0.25
N LEU A 60 -0.50 -13.34 0.26
CA LEU A 60 -1.35 -12.44 1.02
C LEU A 60 -1.77 -11.24 0.17
N VAL A 61 -2.92 -10.67 0.51
CA VAL A 61 -3.38 -9.40 -0.06
C VAL A 61 -3.80 -8.48 1.08
N ALA A 62 -3.26 -7.28 1.11
CA ALA A 62 -3.78 -6.18 1.92
C ALA A 62 -4.71 -5.31 1.06
N GLU A 63 -5.89 -4.98 1.56
CA GLU A 63 -6.91 -4.24 0.84
C GLU A 63 -7.41 -3.07 1.69
N TRP A 64 -7.50 -1.90 1.07
CA TRP A 64 -8.05 -0.70 1.68
C TRP A 64 -8.99 -0.02 0.69
N LYS A 65 -10.19 0.31 1.15
CA LYS A 65 -11.21 1.02 0.37
C LYS A 65 -11.67 2.24 1.16
N VAL A 66 -11.67 3.40 0.51
CA VAL A 66 -12.08 4.67 1.09
C VAL A 66 -12.89 5.47 0.07
N VAL A 67 -13.91 6.18 0.53
CA VAL A 67 -14.61 7.19 -0.26
C VAL A 67 -14.05 8.54 0.14
N LEU A 68 -13.49 9.24 -0.83
CA LEU A 68 -12.85 10.53 -0.64
C LEU A 68 -13.77 11.63 -1.16
N PRO A 69 -13.82 12.78 -0.46
CA PRO A 69 -14.59 13.93 -0.94
C PRO A 69 -14.05 14.38 -2.30
N GLY A 70 -14.93 14.97 -3.11
CA GLY A 70 -14.67 15.29 -4.51
C GLY A 70 -13.71 16.46 -4.75
N ASP A 71 -12.85 16.79 -3.79
CA ASP A 71 -11.89 17.89 -3.87
C ASP A 71 -10.60 17.51 -4.65
N GLY A 72 -10.61 16.39 -5.38
CA GLY A 72 -9.45 15.83 -6.10
C GLY A 72 -9.50 15.97 -7.63
N ASP A 73 -8.54 15.35 -8.34
CA ASP A 73 -8.30 15.45 -9.80
C ASP A 73 -9.42 14.91 -10.73
N PHE A 74 -10.59 14.56 -10.20
CA PHE A 74 -11.74 14.07 -10.96
C PHE A 74 -12.71 15.22 -11.21
N ALA A 75 -13.14 15.38 -12.48
CA ALA A 75 -14.01 16.47 -12.88
C ALA A 75 -15.32 16.51 -12.06
N ASN A 76 -15.74 17.73 -11.71
CA ASN A 76 -17.04 18.11 -11.14
C ASN A 76 -17.25 18.00 -9.62
N GLY A 77 -16.19 17.92 -8.80
CA GLY A 77 -16.39 17.91 -7.34
C GLY A 77 -17.04 16.62 -6.82
N ALA A 78 -17.05 15.57 -7.65
CA ALA A 78 -17.74 14.32 -7.37
C ALA A 78 -16.90 13.43 -6.43
N PRO A 79 -17.48 12.80 -5.39
CA PRO A 79 -16.75 11.89 -4.53
C PRO A 79 -16.07 10.76 -5.30
N VAL A 80 -14.93 10.31 -4.81
CA VAL A 80 -14.12 9.27 -5.46
C VAL A 80 -13.99 8.08 -4.53
N GLU A 81 -14.40 6.91 -5.00
CA GLU A 81 -14.05 5.66 -4.35
C GLU A 81 -12.63 5.26 -4.76
N ARG A 82 -11.70 5.27 -3.80
CA ARG A 82 -10.34 4.76 -3.98
C ARG A 82 -10.23 3.39 -3.31
N SER A 83 -9.70 2.44 -4.06
CA SER A 83 -9.34 1.10 -3.58
C SER A 83 -7.87 0.84 -3.85
N MET A 84 -7.14 0.45 -2.82
CA MET A 84 -5.74 0.07 -2.90
C MET A 84 -5.61 -1.39 -2.49
N LYS A 85 -4.87 -2.17 -3.28
CA LYS A 85 -4.48 -3.53 -2.95
C LYS A 85 -2.96 -3.65 -2.97
N SER A 86 -2.37 -4.23 -1.95
CA SER A 86 -0.96 -4.64 -1.95
C SER A 86 -0.92 -6.16 -1.97
N ARG A 87 -0.55 -6.73 -3.11
CA ARG A 87 -0.34 -8.17 -3.27
C ARG A 87 1.05 -8.52 -2.79
N MET A 88 1.17 -9.50 -1.89
CA MET A 88 2.41 -9.85 -1.22
C MET A 88 2.74 -11.33 -1.45
N ARG A 89 3.93 -11.59 -1.99
CA ARG A 89 4.46 -12.94 -2.21
C ARG A 89 5.73 -13.16 -1.39
N LEU A 90 5.79 -14.23 -0.62
CA LEU A 90 6.92 -14.60 0.22
C LEU A 90 7.94 -15.38 -0.62
N ALA A 91 9.06 -14.75 -0.97
CA ALA A 91 10.19 -15.39 -1.61
C ALA A 91 11.11 -16.01 -0.55
N VAL A 92 10.75 -17.19 -0.06
CA VAL A 92 11.39 -17.85 1.10
C VAL A 92 12.90 -18.00 0.95
N ALA A 93 13.37 -18.44 -0.22
CA ALA A 93 14.80 -18.64 -0.47
C ALA A 93 15.62 -17.35 -0.34
N ALA A 94 15.03 -16.21 -0.70
CA ALA A 94 15.68 -14.90 -0.65
C ALA A 94 15.36 -14.12 0.64
N ARG A 95 14.43 -14.62 1.47
CA ARG A 95 13.89 -13.92 2.65
C ARG A 95 13.36 -12.53 2.29
N GLU A 96 12.65 -12.45 1.18
CA GLU A 96 12.02 -11.23 0.69
C GLU A 96 10.50 -11.38 0.63
N VAL A 97 9.78 -10.29 0.84
CA VAL A 97 8.38 -10.16 0.50
C VAL A 97 8.29 -9.27 -0.74
N HIS A 98 7.86 -9.86 -1.86
CA HIS A 98 7.64 -9.15 -3.12
C HIS A 98 6.25 -8.53 -3.10
N VAL A 99 6.19 -7.21 -3.33
CA VAL A 99 4.98 -6.42 -3.18
C VAL A 99 4.65 -5.70 -4.46
N LEU A 100 3.43 -5.96 -4.95
CA LEU A 100 2.83 -5.24 -6.06
C LEU A 100 1.62 -4.47 -5.55
N ASP A 101 1.72 -3.14 -5.57
CA ASP A 101 0.61 -2.26 -5.25
C ASP A 101 -0.25 -2.06 -6.51
N GLU A 102 -1.57 -2.10 -6.34
CA GLU A 102 -2.57 -1.78 -7.34
C GLU A 102 -3.53 -0.75 -6.75
N VAL A 103 -3.74 0.36 -7.44
CA VAL A 103 -4.72 1.37 -7.04
C VAL A 103 -5.75 1.51 -8.12
N ARG A 104 -7.01 1.55 -7.71
CA ARG A 104 -8.15 1.83 -8.57
C ARG A 104 -8.99 2.94 -7.96
N GLU A 105 -9.31 3.92 -8.78
CA GLU A 105 -10.17 5.04 -8.44
C GLU A 105 -11.39 5.01 -9.35
N VAL A 106 -12.55 5.25 -8.75
CA VAL A 106 -13.84 5.29 -9.45
C VAL A 106 -14.57 6.54 -9.01
N GLY A 107 -14.87 7.43 -9.95
CA GLY A 107 -15.73 8.59 -9.67
C GLY A 107 -17.15 8.12 -9.38
N LEU A 108 -17.77 8.69 -8.34
CA LEU A 108 -19.14 8.39 -7.95
C LEU A 108 -20.09 9.47 -8.48
N VAL A 109 -21.31 9.10 -8.84
CA VAL A 109 -22.34 10.01 -9.39
C VAL A 109 -23.70 9.72 -8.77
N GLY A 110 -24.55 10.76 -8.71
CA GLY A 110 -25.94 10.68 -8.23
C GLY A 110 -26.09 10.63 -6.71
N ASP A 111 -27.35 10.61 -6.27
CA ASP A 111 -27.77 10.45 -4.88
C ASP A 111 -28.82 9.31 -4.80
N PRO A 112 -28.51 8.13 -4.22
CA PRO A 112 -27.27 7.79 -3.52
C PRO A 112 -26.08 7.58 -4.47
N PRO A 113 -24.82 7.72 -3.98
CA PRO A 113 -23.62 7.61 -4.81
C PRO A 113 -23.49 6.24 -5.50
N ARG A 114 -23.33 6.25 -6.82
CA ARG A 114 -23.12 5.05 -7.65
C ARG A 114 -21.86 5.17 -8.51
N PRO A 115 -21.18 4.05 -8.83
CA PRO A 115 -20.03 4.06 -9.74
C PRO A 115 -20.35 4.70 -11.10
N GLY A 116 -19.63 5.77 -11.43
CA GLY A 116 -19.70 6.43 -12.73
C GLY A 116 -18.82 5.79 -13.80
N LEU A 117 -18.74 6.46 -14.94
CA LEU A 117 -17.89 6.07 -16.08
C LEU A 117 -16.41 6.40 -15.84
N SER A 118 -16.10 7.41 -15.02
CA SER A 118 -14.73 7.83 -14.76
C SER A 118 -13.98 6.84 -13.87
N ARG A 119 -12.89 6.28 -14.37
CA ARG A 119 -12.09 5.26 -13.69
C ARG A 119 -10.61 5.48 -13.98
N ARG A 120 -9.75 5.36 -12.97
CA ARG A 120 -8.29 5.31 -13.11
C ARG A 120 -7.76 4.04 -12.45
N SER A 121 -6.71 3.47 -13.02
CA SER A 121 -5.98 2.38 -12.41
C SER A 121 -4.48 2.58 -12.56
N SER A 122 -3.74 2.21 -11.52
CA SER A 122 -2.28 2.20 -11.53
C SER A 122 -1.74 0.94 -10.87
N ARG A 123 -0.54 0.53 -11.28
CA ARG A 123 0.18 -0.64 -10.75
C ARG A 123 1.63 -0.27 -10.47
N GLY A 124 2.19 -0.86 -9.43
CA GLY A 124 3.54 -0.57 -8.96
C GLY A 124 3.57 0.37 -7.76
N PRO A 125 4.76 0.74 -7.24
CA PRO A 125 4.91 1.48 -6.00
C PRO A 125 4.03 2.74 -5.97
N TYR A 126 3.06 2.75 -5.07
CA TYR A 126 2.13 3.88 -4.96
C TYR A 126 2.50 4.78 -3.78
N ILE A 127 2.53 6.09 -4.07
CA ILE A 127 2.68 7.17 -3.09
C ILE A 127 1.53 8.12 -3.38
N GLY A 128 0.43 7.99 -2.63
CA GLY A 128 -0.73 8.85 -2.76
C GLY A 128 -1.09 9.43 -1.40
N ARG A 129 -1.34 10.74 -1.36
CA ARG A 129 -1.88 11.44 -0.20
C ARG A 129 -2.98 12.36 -0.68
N GLN A 130 -4.10 12.38 0.03
CA GLN A 130 -5.23 13.26 -0.26
C GLN A 130 -5.62 14.05 0.98
N TRP A 131 -5.95 15.31 0.73
CA TRP A 131 -6.37 16.27 1.73
C TRP A 131 -7.80 16.70 1.44
N THR A 132 -8.53 17.12 2.47
CA THR A 132 -9.78 17.89 2.33
C THR A 132 -9.74 19.09 3.27
N TYR A 133 -10.71 19.98 3.11
CA TYR A 133 -10.93 21.09 4.00
C TYR A 133 -11.94 20.74 5.09
N GLU A 134 -11.57 20.98 6.33
CA GLU A 134 -12.50 20.97 7.45
C GLU A 134 -12.58 22.35 8.08
N LYS A 135 -13.75 22.68 8.64
CA LYS A 135 -13.97 23.92 9.39
C LYS A 135 -13.78 23.62 10.87
N GLY A 136 -12.81 24.28 11.49
CA GLY A 136 -12.51 24.11 12.91
C GLY A 136 -13.55 24.77 13.82
N PRO A 137 -13.49 24.50 15.14
CA PRO A 137 -14.36 25.14 16.14
C PRO A 137 -14.24 26.67 16.17
N ASP A 138 -13.11 27.21 15.71
CA ASP A 138 -12.81 28.63 15.56
C ASP A 138 -13.40 29.24 14.26
N GLY A 139 -14.10 28.44 13.47
CA GLY A 139 -14.67 28.82 12.19
C GLY A 139 -13.65 28.93 11.05
N ARG A 140 -12.37 28.64 11.28
CA ARG A 140 -11.31 28.70 10.25
C ARG A 140 -11.20 27.39 9.50
N ARG A 141 -10.81 27.48 8.23
CA ARG A 141 -10.54 26.31 7.38
C ARG A 141 -9.16 25.76 7.69
N HIS A 142 -9.07 24.46 7.86
CA HIS A 142 -7.81 23.74 7.98
C HIS A 142 -7.78 22.54 7.04
N TRP A 143 -6.59 22.18 6.59
CA TRP A 143 -6.36 21.02 5.75
C TRP A 143 -6.23 19.78 6.64
N VAL A 144 -6.99 18.73 6.34
CA VAL A 144 -6.87 17.43 7.01
C VAL A 144 -6.52 16.35 6.00
N VAL A 145 -5.67 15.40 6.41
CA VAL A 145 -5.35 14.22 5.59
C VAL A 145 -6.50 13.23 5.72
N VAL A 146 -7.19 12.96 4.61
CA VAL A 146 -8.26 11.95 4.56
C VAL A 146 -7.77 10.61 4.03
N TYR A 147 -6.58 10.60 3.42
CA TYR A 147 -5.95 9.38 2.93
C TYR A 147 -4.45 9.56 2.77
N ASP A 148 -3.67 8.62 3.29
CA ASP A 148 -2.27 8.46 2.98
C ASP A 148 -1.96 6.99 2.73
N ALA A 149 -1.47 6.65 1.54
CA ALA A 149 -1.09 5.27 1.19
C ALA A 149 -0.06 4.67 2.18
N ARG A 150 0.68 5.51 2.91
CA ARG A 150 1.57 5.07 3.99
C ARG A 150 0.83 4.45 5.16
N ASP A 151 -0.41 4.83 5.43
CA ASP A 151 -1.21 4.25 6.51
C ASP A 151 -1.46 2.75 6.29
N MET A 152 -1.36 2.26 5.05
CA MET A 152 -1.32 0.84 4.73
C MET A 152 0.10 0.31 4.52
N ARG A 153 0.93 0.98 3.70
CA ARG A 153 2.25 0.45 3.33
C ARG A 153 3.22 0.39 4.50
N ASP A 154 3.21 1.37 5.39
CA ASP A 154 4.19 1.45 6.47
C ASP A 154 3.98 0.36 7.51
N PRO A 155 2.76 0.09 8.02
CA PRO A 155 2.54 -1.06 8.90
C PRO A 155 2.95 -2.40 8.27
N LEU A 156 2.56 -2.66 7.02
CA LEU A 156 2.94 -3.88 6.30
C LEU A 156 4.46 -4.02 6.18
N ARG A 157 5.12 -2.96 5.70
CA ARG A 157 6.57 -2.93 5.51
C ARG A 157 7.30 -3.11 6.83
N ASN A 158 6.92 -2.34 7.85
CA ASN A 158 7.60 -2.39 9.15
C ASN A 158 7.46 -3.78 9.80
N THR A 159 6.31 -4.46 9.62
CA THR A 159 6.14 -5.86 10.06
C THR A 159 7.11 -6.79 9.35
N VAL A 160 7.27 -6.67 8.03
CA VAL A 160 8.23 -7.48 7.25
C VAL A 160 9.67 -7.22 7.69
N LEU A 161 10.06 -5.95 7.85
CA LEU A 161 11.42 -5.57 8.25
C LEU A 161 11.74 -6.06 9.68
N LYS A 162 10.81 -5.91 10.62
CA LYS A 162 10.95 -6.40 12.01
C LYS A 162 11.06 -7.92 12.07
N ALA A 163 10.48 -8.63 11.11
CA ALA A 163 10.62 -10.07 10.98
C ALA A 163 11.96 -10.49 10.33
N GLY A 164 12.83 -9.55 10.00
CA GLY A 164 14.14 -9.80 9.36
C GLY A 164 14.05 -10.12 7.87
N TRP A 165 12.95 -9.74 7.21
CA TRP A 165 12.75 -9.96 5.78
C TRP A 165 12.87 -8.64 5.01
N THR A 166 13.31 -8.72 3.76
CA THR A 166 13.39 -7.56 2.87
C THR A 166 12.01 -7.25 2.30
N TRP A 167 11.59 -6.00 2.34
CA TRP A 167 10.43 -5.51 1.61
C TRP A 167 10.86 -5.13 0.19
N ARG A 168 10.35 -5.82 -0.82
CA ARG A 168 10.74 -5.63 -2.22
C ARG A 168 9.56 -5.17 -3.06
N GLY A 169 9.55 -3.91 -3.48
CA GLY A 169 8.55 -3.46 -4.46
C GLY A 169 8.86 -4.02 -5.85
N VAL A 170 7.82 -4.52 -6.54
CA VAL A 170 7.92 -5.09 -7.89
C VAL A 170 6.85 -4.51 -8.81
N LEU A 171 7.07 -4.63 -10.13
CA LEU A 171 6.06 -4.25 -11.14
C LEU A 171 5.16 -5.43 -11.55
N ARG A 172 5.54 -6.65 -11.16
CA ARG A 172 4.83 -7.91 -11.44
C ARG A 172 5.20 -8.98 -10.40
N LEU A 173 4.28 -9.92 -10.14
CA LEU A 173 4.45 -11.10 -9.28
C LEU A 173 4.45 -12.42 -10.06
#